data_AF-A0A545STC2-F1
#
_entry.id   AF-A0A545STC2-F1
#
_cell.length_a   1.000
_cell.length_b   1.000
_cell.length_c   1.000
_cell.angle_alpha   90.00
_cell.angle_beta   90.00
_cell.angle_gamma   90.00
#
_symmetry.space_group_name_H-M   'P 1'
#
loop_
_entity.id
_entity.type
_entity.pdbx_description
1 polymer ?
#
loop_
_entity_poly.entity_id
_entity_poly.type
_entity_poly.pdbx_seq_one_letter_code
_entity_poly.pdbx_strand_id
1 'polypeptide(L)'
;MMTKCSNGRSLLIANKSLAVTELGSNLMPCIVLLTAWSVSRASISFWESLIKFLLNKGTTYFVCVGTFSEKLHDDIDELIYQYDDEHGTEHSINMVTTYHADDTLEEVVDYCVYATELRDKDKGCILAILDDSSEEDEKMGILLKKA
;
A
#
# COMPACT_ATOMS: atom_id res chain seq x y z
N MET A 1 -3.89 -12.83 6.97
CA MET A 1 -3.90 -14.17 6.28
C MET A 1 -3.33 -13.99 4.88
N MET A 2 -2.32 -14.78 4.49
CA MET A 2 -1.68 -14.67 3.18
C MET A 2 -2.39 -15.52 2.13
N THR A 3 -2.65 -14.95 0.95
CA THR A 3 -3.28 -15.61 -0.20
C THR A 3 -2.40 -15.46 -1.45
N LYS A 4 -2.75 -16.12 -2.55
CA LYS A 4 -2.06 -15.99 -3.83
C LYS A 4 -2.97 -15.32 -4.84
N CYS A 5 -2.49 -14.26 -5.47
CA CYS A 5 -3.16 -13.62 -6.61
C CYS A 5 -3.02 -14.47 -7.87
N SER A 6 -3.86 -14.20 -8.88
CA SER A 6 -3.85 -14.85 -10.20
C SER A 6 -2.49 -14.76 -10.90
N ASN A 7 -1.71 -13.72 -10.65
CA ASN A 7 -0.36 -13.54 -11.21
C ASN A 7 0.77 -14.25 -10.42
N GLY A 8 0.41 -15.02 -9.38
CA GLY A 8 1.33 -15.79 -8.53
C GLY A 8 1.91 -15.04 -7.32
N ARG A 9 1.63 -13.74 -7.18
CA ARG A 9 2.11 -12.93 -6.04
C ARG A 9 1.42 -13.33 -4.74
N SER A 10 2.16 -13.20 -3.65
CA SER A 10 1.59 -13.29 -2.32
C SER A 10 0.85 -11.99 -2.00
N LEU A 11 -0.38 -12.11 -1.51
CA LEU A 11 -1.20 -11.01 -1.03
C LEU A 11 -1.41 -11.16 0.47
N LEU A 12 -1.15 -10.08 1.19
CA LEU A 12 -1.47 -9.93 2.61
C LEU A 12 -2.54 -8.85 2.76
N ILE A 13 -3.69 -9.21 3.33
CA ILE A 13 -4.72 -8.25 3.74
C ILE A 13 -4.66 -8.15 5.26
N ALA A 14 -4.50 -6.93 5.77
CA ALA A 14 -4.45 -6.64 7.20
C ALA A 14 -5.11 -5.28 7.49
N ASN A 15 -5.39 -5.03 8.77
CA ASN A 15 -5.57 -3.64 9.23
C ASN A 15 -4.19 -3.08 9.65
N LYS A 16 -4.10 -1.78 9.87
CA LYS A 16 -2.85 -1.09 10.24
C LYS A 16 -2.22 -1.71 11.49
N SER A 17 -3.02 -2.01 12.51
CA SER A 17 -2.54 -2.50 13.80
C SER A 17 -1.85 -3.87 13.71
N LEU A 18 -2.26 -4.69 12.74
CA LEU A 18 -1.73 -6.04 12.52
C LEU A 18 -0.68 -6.09 11.43
N ALA A 19 -0.62 -5.11 10.53
CA ALA A 19 0.26 -5.11 9.36
C ALA A 19 1.74 -5.38 9.71
N VAL A 20 2.27 -4.70 10.73
CA VAL A 20 3.67 -4.86 11.16
C VAL A 20 3.95 -6.29 11.63
N THR A 21 3.05 -6.84 12.46
CA THR A 21 3.18 -8.20 13.00
C THR A 21 3.02 -9.26 11.91
N GLU A 22 2.06 -9.10 11.00
CA GLU A 22 1.79 -10.06 9.93
C GLU A 22 2.88 -10.07 8.84
N LEU A 23 3.52 -8.93 8.56
CA LEU A 23 4.67 -8.87 7.66
C LEU A 23 5.89 -9.61 8.24
N GLY A 24 6.08 -9.55 9.57
CA GLY A 24 7.19 -10.19 10.25
C GLY A 24 8.57 -9.74 9.71
N SER A 25 9.59 -10.59 9.82
CA SER A 25 10.95 -10.26 9.34
C SER A 25 11.17 -10.54 7.86
N ASN A 26 10.45 -11.51 7.27
CA ASN A 26 10.82 -12.13 6.00
C ASN A 26 10.01 -11.66 4.80
N LEU A 27 8.86 -10.99 5.01
CA LEU A 27 8.06 -10.44 3.90
C LEU A 27 8.48 -9.01 3.60
N MET A 28 8.63 -8.72 2.31
CA MET A 28 8.90 -7.41 1.77
C MET A 28 7.68 -6.96 0.95
N PRO A 29 6.89 -5.98 1.41
CA PRO A 29 5.76 -5.49 0.66
C PRO A 29 6.24 -4.54 -0.45
N CYS A 30 6.26 -5.00 -1.70
CA CYS A 30 6.69 -4.16 -2.83
C CYS A 30 5.63 -3.13 -3.22
N ILE A 31 4.36 -3.55 -3.12
CA ILE A 31 3.17 -2.72 -3.37
C ILE A 31 2.37 -2.68 -2.07
N VAL A 32 2.01 -1.47 -1.65
CA VAL A 32 1.13 -1.23 -0.50
C VAL A 32 -0.11 -0.47 -0.96
N LEU A 33 -1.28 -1.08 -0.83
CA LEU A 33 -2.57 -0.43 -1.02
C LEU A 33 -3.06 0.14 0.32
N LEU A 34 -3.44 1.42 0.32
CA LEU A 34 -3.97 2.16 1.46
C LEU A 34 -5.33 2.75 1.12
N THR A 35 -6.30 2.55 2.01
CA THR A 35 -7.68 3.05 1.83
C THR A 35 -7.89 4.37 2.56
N ALA A 36 -8.46 5.36 1.87
CA ALA A 36 -8.74 6.71 2.34
C ALA A 36 -10.21 7.11 2.09
N TRP A 37 -11.15 6.29 2.57
CA TRP A 37 -12.59 6.55 2.42
C TRP A 37 -13.11 7.70 3.29
N SER A 38 -12.40 8.01 4.37
CA SER A 38 -12.75 9.08 5.31
C SER A 38 -11.58 10.01 5.61
N VAL A 39 -11.89 11.22 6.10
CA VAL A 39 -10.90 12.25 6.43
C VAL A 39 -9.88 11.77 7.45
N SER A 40 -10.28 10.94 8.42
CA SER A 40 -9.37 10.36 9.41
C SER A 40 -8.35 9.40 8.78
N ARG A 41 -8.77 8.63 7.77
CA ARG A 41 -7.89 7.75 6.99
C ARG A 41 -7.07 8.46 5.94
N ALA A 42 -7.35 9.73 5.66
CA ALA A 42 -6.53 10.57 4.79
C ALA A 42 -5.46 11.37 5.53
N SER A 43 -5.34 11.21 6.85
CA SER A 43 -4.42 11.99 7.68
C SER A 43 -3.05 11.31 7.75
N ILE A 44 -1.98 12.00 7.37
CA ILE A 44 -0.62 11.44 7.47
C ILE A 44 -0.26 10.99 8.89
N SER A 45 -0.72 11.70 9.93
CA SER A 45 -0.48 11.32 11.33
C SER A 45 -1.04 9.94 11.68
N PHE A 46 -2.05 9.47 10.96
CA PHE A 46 -2.56 8.12 11.11
C PHE A 46 -1.60 7.09 10.51
N TRP A 47 -0.88 7.41 9.42
CA TRP A 47 -0.07 6.46 8.65
C TRP A 47 1.44 6.55 8.87
N GLU A 48 1.94 7.70 9.32
CA GLU A 48 3.37 8.08 9.27
C GLU A 48 4.32 6.98 9.79
N SER A 49 4.03 6.45 10.98
CA SER A 49 4.87 5.41 11.59
C SER A 49 4.91 4.11 10.79
N LEU A 50 3.77 3.74 10.18
CA LEU A 50 3.67 2.57 9.33
C LEU A 50 4.37 2.81 7.99
N ILE A 51 4.20 3.98 7.38
CA ILE A 51 4.88 4.32 6.11
C ILE A 51 6.39 4.26 6.32
N LYS A 52 6.94 4.93 7.35
CA LYS A 52 8.38 4.88 7.67
C LYS A 52 8.87 3.43 7.86
N PHE A 53 8.08 2.58 8.52
CA PHE A 53 8.40 1.15 8.64
C PHE A 53 8.43 0.44 7.28
N LEU A 54 7.45 0.72 6.41
CA LEU A 54 7.34 0.14 5.06
C LEU A 54 8.47 0.62 4.14
N LEU A 55 8.91 1.88 4.27
CA LEU A 55 10.09 2.42 3.58
C LEU A 55 11.35 1.64 3.94
N ASN A 56 11.59 1.45 5.25
CA ASN A 56 12.72 0.64 5.75
C ASN A 56 12.66 -0.82 5.31
N LYS A 57 11.47 -1.34 5.05
CA LYS A 57 11.27 -2.70 4.51
C LYS A 57 11.57 -2.81 3.02
N GLY A 58 11.73 -1.70 2.30
CA GLY A 58 11.98 -1.69 0.85
C GLY A 58 10.71 -1.62 0.01
N THR A 59 9.64 -1.01 0.54
CA THR A 59 8.44 -0.71 -0.26
C THR A 59 8.80 0.21 -1.41
N THR A 60 8.26 -0.05 -2.59
CA THR A 60 8.55 0.71 -3.82
C THR A 60 7.33 1.38 -4.42
N TYR A 61 6.12 0.94 -4.05
CA TYR A 61 4.86 1.42 -4.60
C TYR A 61 3.83 1.60 -3.49
N PHE A 62 3.24 2.79 -3.41
CA PHE A 62 2.04 3.06 -2.63
C PHE A 62 0.87 3.37 -3.56
N VAL A 63 -0.24 2.68 -3.35
CA VAL A 63 -1.48 2.86 -4.09
C VAL A 63 -2.53 3.35 -3.11
N CYS A 64 -2.94 4.61 -3.25
CA CYS A 64 -3.97 5.22 -2.42
C CYS A 64 -5.32 5.10 -3.11
N VAL A 65 -6.35 4.63 -2.41
CA VAL A 65 -7.68 4.46 -2.99
C VAL A 65 -8.77 5.08 -2.11
N GLY A 66 -9.73 5.71 -2.77
CA GLY A 66 -10.94 6.25 -2.16
C GLY A 66 -11.05 7.76 -2.18
N THR A 67 -12.16 8.27 -1.62
CA THR A 67 -12.61 9.67 -1.75
C THR A 67 -11.55 10.70 -1.38
N PHE A 68 -10.69 10.39 -0.41
CA PHE A 68 -9.63 11.28 0.06
C PHE A 68 -8.22 10.76 -0.29
N SER A 69 -8.12 9.88 -1.29
CA SER A 69 -6.85 9.26 -1.70
C SER A 69 -5.84 10.24 -2.27
N GLU A 70 -6.27 11.25 -3.02
CA GLU A 70 -5.37 12.30 -3.55
C GLU A 70 -4.66 13.05 -2.42
N LYS A 71 -5.41 13.44 -1.39
CA LYS A 71 -4.83 14.05 -0.19
C LYS A 71 -3.82 13.12 0.49
N LEU A 72 -4.20 11.85 0.72
CA LEU A 72 -3.31 10.88 1.36
C LEU A 72 -2.03 10.67 0.54
N HIS A 73 -2.16 10.61 -0.78
CA HIS A 73 -1.06 10.51 -1.72
C HIS A 73 -0.10 11.70 -1.58
N ASP A 74 -0.61 12.94 -1.62
CA ASP A 74 0.23 14.14 -1.51
C ASP A 74 0.97 14.19 -0.16
N ASP A 75 0.28 13.83 0.92
CA ASP A 75 0.83 13.70 2.27
C ASP A 75 1.95 12.62 2.34
N ILE A 76 1.78 11.51 1.62
CA ILE A 76 2.80 10.45 1.53
C ILE A 76 4.01 10.94 0.74
N ASP A 77 3.80 11.60 -0.40
CA ASP A 77 4.89 12.17 -1.21
C ASP A 77 5.74 13.13 -0.39
N GLU A 78 5.12 14.05 0.34
CA GLU A 78 5.85 14.98 1.23
C GLU A 78 6.66 14.21 2.30
N LEU A 79 6.05 13.19 2.92
CA LEU A 79 6.75 12.36 3.90
C LEU A 79 7.96 11.63 3.31
N ILE A 80 7.84 11.13 2.07
CA ILE A 80 8.92 10.44 1.37
C ILE A 80 10.08 11.39 1.10
N TYR A 81 9.80 12.61 0.63
CA TYR A 81 10.83 13.62 0.41
C TYR A 81 11.58 13.96 1.70
N GLN A 82 10.85 14.20 2.80
CA GLN A 82 11.46 14.45 4.11
C GLN A 82 12.31 13.26 4.58
N TYR A 83 11.82 12.03 4.36
CA TYR A 83 12.52 10.82 4.74
C TYR A 83 13.84 10.62 3.96
N ASP A 84 13.85 10.90 2.65
CA ASP A 84 15.04 10.85 1.78
C ASP A 84 16.11 11.86 2.25
N ASP A 85 15.69 13.10 2.54
CA ASP A 85 16.55 14.18 3.04
C ASP A 85 17.22 13.81 4.39
N GLU A 86 16.46 13.19 5.32
CA GLU A 86 16.96 12.78 6.64
C GLU A 86 17.96 11.62 6.58
N HIS A 87 17.79 10.70 5.63
CA HIS A 87 18.58 9.45 5.56
C HIS A 87 19.75 9.54 4.58
N GLY A 88 19.88 10.65 3.85
CA GLY A 88 21.04 10.94 3.00
C GLY A 88 21.32 9.85 1.98
N THR A 89 20.25 9.25 1.45
CA THR A 89 20.32 8.10 0.55
C THR A 89 21.04 8.50 -0.74
N GLU A 90 22.29 8.08 -0.92
CA GLU A 90 23.07 8.23 -2.18
C GLU A 90 22.34 7.65 -3.41
N HIS A 91 21.27 6.89 -3.18
CA HIS A 91 20.37 6.37 -4.18
C HIS A 91 18.98 6.93 -3.89
N SER A 92 18.54 7.89 -4.70
CA SER A 92 17.18 8.44 -4.69
C SER A 92 16.16 7.33 -4.42
N ILE A 93 15.32 7.51 -3.41
CA ILE A 93 14.20 6.61 -3.14
C ILE A 93 13.32 6.58 -4.40
N ASN A 94 13.50 5.55 -5.22
CA ASN A 94 12.75 5.35 -6.47
C ASN A 94 11.40 4.74 -6.13
N MET A 95 10.53 5.54 -5.55
CA MET A 95 9.18 5.14 -5.21
C MET A 95 8.16 5.78 -6.12
N VAL A 96 7.08 5.05 -6.29
CA VAL A 96 5.92 5.50 -7.04
C VAL A 96 4.74 5.53 -6.08
N THR A 97 4.04 6.64 -6.09
CA THR A 97 2.78 6.84 -5.42
C THR A 97 1.72 7.06 -6.49
N THR A 98 0.55 6.46 -6.29
CA THR A 98 -0.63 6.73 -7.14
C THR A 98 -1.84 6.93 -6.26
N TYR A 99 -2.82 7.68 -6.77
CA TYR A 99 -4.12 7.81 -6.16
C TYR A 99 -5.22 7.44 -7.14
N HIS A 100 -6.30 6.89 -6.59
CA HIS A 100 -7.44 6.36 -7.32
C HIS A 100 -8.72 6.81 -6.60
N ALA A 101 -9.17 8.02 -6.92
CA ALA A 101 -10.35 8.63 -6.32
C ALA A 101 -11.65 8.25 -7.05
N ASP A 102 -11.58 8.15 -8.38
CA ASP A 102 -12.75 7.95 -9.26
C ASP A 102 -12.75 6.58 -9.96
N ASP A 103 -11.67 5.80 -9.82
CA ASP A 103 -11.56 4.47 -10.41
C ASP A 103 -12.45 3.46 -9.67
N THR A 104 -12.93 2.46 -10.41
CA THR A 104 -13.68 1.35 -9.80
C THR A 104 -12.77 0.48 -8.92
N LEU A 105 -13.35 -0.20 -7.93
CA LEU A 105 -12.57 -1.09 -7.05
C LEU A 105 -11.89 -2.21 -7.86
N GLU A 106 -12.56 -2.71 -8.88
CA GLU A 106 -12.03 -3.70 -9.81
C GLU A 106 -10.79 -3.18 -10.56
N GLU A 107 -10.84 -1.96 -11.09
CA GLU A 107 -9.69 -1.33 -11.77
C GLU A 107 -8.51 -1.14 -10.81
N VAL A 108 -8.76 -0.74 -9.57
CA VAL A 108 -7.70 -0.55 -8.57
C VAL A 108 -7.09 -1.87 -8.14
N VAL A 109 -7.89 -2.92 -7.98
CA VAL A 109 -7.39 -4.27 -7.67
C VAL A 109 -6.53 -4.80 -8.81
N ASP A 110 -7.00 -4.69 -10.04
CA ASP A 110 -6.23 -5.08 -11.22
C ASP A 110 -4.94 -4.26 -11.31
N TYR A 111 -5.01 -2.94 -11.09
CA TYR A 111 -3.82 -2.10 -11.01
C TYR A 111 -2.84 -2.62 -9.95
N CYS A 112 -3.26 -2.84 -8.70
CA CYS A 112 -2.37 -3.35 -7.65
C CYS A 112 -1.74 -4.71 -7.98
N VAL A 113 -2.49 -5.62 -8.60
CA VAL A 113 -1.98 -6.93 -8.97
C VAL A 113 -0.94 -6.79 -10.09
N TYR A 114 -1.16 -5.92 -11.07
CA TYR A 114 -0.33 -5.84 -12.30
C TYR A 114 0.62 -4.63 -12.38
N ALA A 115 0.58 -3.68 -11.43
CA ALA A 115 1.34 -2.42 -11.44
C ALA A 115 2.86 -2.60 -11.49
N THR A 116 3.37 -3.77 -11.12
CA THR A 116 4.79 -4.07 -11.20
C THR A 116 5.01 -5.42 -11.87
N GLU A 117 5.05 -5.46 -13.20
CA GLU A 117 5.62 -6.62 -13.91
C GLU A 117 7.16 -6.72 -13.76
N LEU A 118 7.77 -5.93 -12.86
CA LEU A 118 9.20 -5.68 -12.79
C LEU A 118 9.81 -6.15 -11.46
N ARG A 119 10.70 -7.15 -11.59
CA ARG A 119 11.70 -7.71 -10.63
C ARG A 119 11.15 -8.44 -9.40
N ASP A 120 11.69 -9.65 -9.20
CA ASP A 120 11.60 -10.46 -7.97
C ASP A 120 10.19 -10.87 -7.49
N LYS A 121 9.38 -11.46 -8.39
CA LYS A 121 8.07 -12.10 -8.05
C LYS A 121 8.16 -13.07 -6.86
N ASP A 122 9.33 -13.64 -6.59
CA ASP A 122 9.58 -14.60 -5.53
C ASP A 122 9.95 -13.95 -4.17
N LYS A 123 10.23 -12.64 -4.12
CA LYS A 123 10.68 -11.93 -2.90
C LYS A 123 9.72 -10.86 -2.40
N GLY A 124 8.78 -10.40 -3.24
CA GLY A 124 7.82 -9.36 -2.90
C GLY A 124 6.41 -9.87 -2.59
N CYS A 125 5.67 -9.15 -1.74
CA CYS A 125 4.22 -9.31 -1.60
C CYS A 125 3.47 -8.00 -1.90
N ILE A 126 2.17 -8.16 -2.17
CA ILE A 126 1.20 -7.06 -2.12
C ILE A 126 0.66 -7.01 -0.69
N LEU A 127 0.69 -5.82 -0.09
CA LEU A 127 0.05 -5.56 1.19
C LEU A 127 -1.15 -4.64 0.96
N ALA A 128 -2.35 -5.10 1.27
CA ALA A 128 -3.55 -4.26 1.29
C ALA A 128 -3.93 -3.97 2.74
N ILE A 129 -4.00 -2.69 3.08
CA ILE A 129 -4.35 -2.23 4.41
C ILE A 129 -5.75 -1.62 4.37
N LEU A 130 -6.71 -2.38 4.91
CA LEU A 130 -8.14 -2.03 4.95
C LEU A 130 -8.47 -1.70 6.42
N ASP A 131 -8.54 -0.41 6.76
CA ASP A 131 -8.62 0.04 8.16
C ASP A 131 -9.92 0.79 8.50
N ASP A 132 -10.75 1.17 7.52
CA ASP A 132 -11.95 1.98 7.80
C ASP A 132 -13.16 1.15 8.22
N SER A 133 -13.11 -0.17 8.04
CA SER A 133 -14.26 -1.07 8.28
C SER A 133 -15.52 -0.64 7.54
N SER A 134 -15.33 0.04 6.39
CA SER A 134 -16.41 0.52 5.54
C SER A 134 -16.90 -0.59 4.60
N GLU A 135 -18.06 -0.38 3.97
CA GLU A 135 -18.58 -1.31 2.96
C GLU A 135 -17.61 -1.44 1.77
N GLU A 136 -16.91 -0.37 1.44
CA GLU A 136 -15.87 -0.33 0.40
C GLU A 136 -14.67 -1.20 0.76
N ASP A 137 -14.21 -1.18 2.01
CA ASP A 137 -13.14 -2.08 2.50
C ASP A 137 -13.57 -3.55 2.42
N GLU A 138 -14.82 -3.87 2.80
CA GLU A 138 -15.33 -5.23 2.68
C GLU A 138 -15.37 -5.71 1.22
N LYS A 139 -15.86 -4.87 0.30
CA LYS A 139 -15.89 -5.15 -1.15
C LYS A 139 -14.47 -5.32 -1.71
N MET A 140 -13.56 -4.39 -1.39
CA MET A 140 -12.16 -4.44 -1.77
C MET A 140 -11.50 -5.73 -1.29
N GLY A 141 -11.73 -6.11 -0.04
CA GLY A 141 -11.22 -7.36 0.53
C GLY A 141 -11.75 -8.61 -0.15
N ILE A 142 -12.99 -8.60 -0.67
CA ILE A 142 -13.56 -9.71 -1.47
C ILE A 142 -12.90 -9.77 -2.86
N LEU A 143 -12.73 -8.62 -3.51
CA LEU A 143 -12.14 -8.53 -4.85
C LEU A 143 -10.66 -8.97 -4.83
N LEU A 144 -9.87 -8.45 -3.89
CA LEU A 144 -8.46 -8.82 -3.72
C LEU A 144 -8.26 -10.33 -3.51
N LYS A 145 -9.17 -11.00 -2.79
CA LYS A 145 -9.10 -12.47 -2.57
C LYS A 145 -9.43 -13.29 -3.82
N LYS A 146 -10.05 -12.69 -4.84
CA LYS A 146 -10.39 -13.33 -6.12
C LYS A 146 -9.40 -12.97 -7.24
N ALA A 147 -8.57 -11.96 -7.01
CA ALA A 147 -7.63 -11.40 -7.97
C ALA A 147 -6.40 -12.28 -8.18
#